data_AF-A0A357YXK3-F1
#
_entry.id   AF-A0A357YXK3-F1
#
_cell.length_a   1.000
_cell.length_b   1.000
_cell.length_c   1.000
_cell.angle_alpha   90.00
_cell.angle_beta   90.00
_cell.angle_gamma   90.00
#
_symmetry.space_group_name_H-M   'P 1'
#
loop_
_entity.id
_entity.type
_entity.pdbx_description
1 polymer ?
#
loop_
_entity_poly.entity_id
_entity_poly.type
_entity_poly.pdbx_seq_one_letter_code
_entity_poly.pdbx_strand_id
1 'polypeptide(L)'
;MTAAHKILIVDDDPSILEVLDARLSASNFKVLKAKDAAGAEQILREHKGIDLLVSDIKMPGKSGIELFTDIRKFLPNLPVIFLTAYGTIPDAVDAMKLGAADYISKPFDGLELIKKINTMMALRGTGVGAGPMPLVESGFYWGKSSAMKHLYTMVKKVAVTQVNVLILGESGVGKECIAGCIHRNSPRKTQPYMVVDCGSTPAGILESELFGHLKGSFTHAVKDKIGLMQAADSGTLFLDEIGNISHDMQCRLLRFLEDKKIRQVGAVKEISVDCRVIAATNADLFQAIEEGSFRQDLYYRLKGITLTIPPLRERKEDIYPLASFFADRYGQAQGIERLRISDAAIKVLEEHSWPGNIRELKNTIETGAVLCQNQTIEPWDLQIETIRENAVLTSDLRDSQAFSIEQSEKDTIIRALKKSRGVQKDAADLLGISKRAIHYKVRKYDIDPTAYK
;
A
#
# COMPACT_ATOMS: atom_id res chain seq x y z
N MET A 1 -4.18 7.27 -38.12
CA MET A 1 -5.55 7.80 -37.93
C MET A 1 -6.06 7.21 -36.63
N THR A 2 -6.11 7.99 -35.55
CA THR A 2 -6.62 7.54 -34.24
C THR A 2 -8.13 7.33 -34.35
N ALA A 3 -8.61 6.17 -33.88
CA ALA A 3 -10.05 5.86 -33.90
C ALA A 3 -10.82 6.90 -33.06
N ALA A 4 -11.90 7.44 -33.62
CA ALA A 4 -12.74 8.42 -32.91
C ALA A 4 -13.43 7.73 -31.71
N HIS A 5 -13.17 8.23 -30.50
CA HIS A 5 -13.79 7.71 -29.27
C HIS A 5 -15.29 7.97 -29.26
N LYS A 6 -16.07 7.01 -28.76
CA LYS A 6 -17.53 7.09 -28.70
C LYS A 6 -17.99 7.57 -27.33
N ILE A 7 -18.74 8.66 -27.28
CA ILE A 7 -19.24 9.27 -26.05
C ILE A 7 -20.76 9.24 -26.07
N LEU A 8 -21.37 8.71 -25.01
CA LEU A 8 -22.81 8.80 -24.79
C LEU A 8 -23.10 10.03 -23.92
N ILE A 9 -23.97 10.92 -24.39
CA ILE A 9 -24.46 12.07 -23.63
C ILE A 9 -25.94 11.87 -23.27
N VAL A 10 -26.29 12.16 -22.02
CA VAL A 10 -27.63 11.97 -21.45
C VAL A 10 -28.03 13.21 -20.69
N ASP A 11 -29.10 13.85 -21.13
CA ASP A 11 -29.64 15.07 -20.54
C ASP A 11 -31.12 15.18 -20.97
N ASP A 12 -31.99 15.65 -20.09
CA ASP A 12 -33.40 15.84 -20.40
C ASP A 12 -33.66 17.14 -21.18
N ASP A 13 -32.73 18.11 -21.13
CA ASP A 13 -32.78 19.33 -21.92
C ASP A 13 -32.18 19.13 -23.33
N PRO A 14 -33.01 19.19 -24.38
CA PRO A 14 -32.53 19.05 -25.76
C PRO A 14 -31.47 20.10 -26.14
N SER A 15 -31.54 21.30 -25.56
CA SER A 15 -30.61 22.40 -25.82
C SER A 15 -29.20 22.05 -25.31
N ILE A 16 -29.11 21.39 -24.16
CA ILE A 16 -27.84 20.95 -23.58
C ILE A 16 -27.26 19.80 -24.40
N LEU A 17 -28.09 18.85 -24.83
CA LEU A 17 -27.67 17.78 -25.73
C LEU A 17 -27.07 18.32 -27.04
N GLU A 18 -27.68 19.33 -27.65
CA GLU A 18 -27.17 19.96 -28.88
C GLU A 18 -25.84 20.69 -28.65
N VAL A 19 -25.71 21.43 -27.55
CA VAL A 19 -24.46 22.13 -27.19
C VAL A 19 -23.32 21.13 -26.95
N LEU A 20 -23.59 20.05 -26.22
CA LEU A 20 -22.62 18.98 -25.96
C LEU A 20 -22.23 18.27 -27.24
N ASP A 21 -23.20 17.90 -28.08
CA ASP A 21 -22.96 17.24 -29.35
C ASP A 21 -22.11 18.10 -30.30
N ALA A 22 -22.46 19.38 -30.47
CA ALA A 22 -21.69 20.29 -31.32
C ALA A 22 -20.24 20.44 -30.85
N ARG A 23 -20.00 20.57 -29.54
CA ARG A 23 -18.66 20.75 -28.96
C ARG A 23 -17.81 19.48 -29.02
N LEU A 24 -18.40 18.33 -28.71
CA LEU A 24 -17.70 17.04 -28.73
C LEU A 24 -17.42 16.57 -30.16
N SER A 25 -18.38 16.74 -31.07
CA SER A 25 -18.20 16.44 -32.49
C SER A 25 -17.12 17.33 -33.13
N ALA A 26 -17.06 18.62 -32.79
CA ALA A 26 -15.97 19.52 -33.22
C ALA A 26 -14.58 19.09 -32.71
N SER A 27 -14.52 18.25 -31.67
CA SER A 27 -13.30 17.71 -31.08
C SER A 27 -12.98 16.28 -31.53
N ASN A 28 -13.54 15.84 -32.67
CA ASN A 28 -13.37 14.49 -33.25
C ASN A 28 -13.89 13.32 -32.40
N PHE A 29 -14.89 13.56 -31.53
CA PHE A 29 -15.60 12.48 -30.84
C PHE A 29 -16.85 12.03 -31.61
N LYS A 30 -17.18 10.74 -31.52
CA LYS A 30 -18.46 10.22 -32.02
C LYS A 30 -19.49 10.26 -30.89
N VAL A 31 -20.50 11.11 -31.03
CA VAL A 31 -21.50 11.34 -29.97
C VAL A 31 -22.77 10.51 -30.21
N LEU A 32 -23.27 9.88 -29.15
CA LEU A 32 -24.60 9.27 -29.07
C LEU A 32 -25.43 10.04 -28.06
N LYS A 33 -26.72 10.24 -28.32
CA LYS A 33 -27.61 11.07 -27.51
C LYS A 33 -28.73 10.24 -26.92
N ALA A 34 -28.99 10.41 -25.63
CA ALA A 34 -30.20 9.92 -24.96
C ALA A 34 -30.88 11.06 -24.21
N LYS A 35 -32.21 11.04 -24.17
CA LYS A 35 -33.03 12.06 -23.50
C LYS A 35 -33.42 11.68 -22.07
N ASP A 36 -33.16 10.43 -21.68
CA ASP A 36 -33.50 9.86 -20.39
C ASP A 36 -32.60 8.66 -20.08
N ALA A 37 -32.71 8.17 -18.84
CA ALA A 37 -31.95 7.01 -18.38
C ALA A 37 -32.32 5.71 -19.13
N ALA A 38 -33.58 5.54 -19.53
CA ALA A 38 -34.04 4.34 -20.24
C ALA A 38 -33.41 4.23 -21.64
N GLY A 39 -33.40 5.33 -22.39
CA GLY A 39 -32.73 5.42 -23.67
C GLY A 39 -31.21 5.26 -23.56
N ALA A 40 -30.61 5.78 -22.49
CA ALA A 40 -29.18 5.59 -22.24
C ALA A 40 -28.82 4.11 -22.01
N GLU A 41 -29.62 3.38 -21.21
CA GLU A 41 -29.42 1.95 -20.99
C GLU A 41 -29.61 1.13 -22.26
N GLN A 42 -30.63 1.45 -23.06
CA GLN A 42 -30.85 0.78 -24.34
C GLN A 42 -29.65 0.96 -25.26
N ILE A 43 -29.16 2.19 -25.40
CA ILE A 43 -27.98 2.50 -26.22
C ILE A 43 -26.75 1.76 -25.71
N LEU A 44 -26.53 1.70 -24.38
CA LEU A 44 -25.40 0.99 -23.78
C LEU A 44 -25.45 -0.54 -23.98
N ARG A 45 -26.64 -1.11 -24.11
CA ARG A 45 -26.82 -2.54 -24.40
C ARG A 45 -26.65 -2.87 -25.88
N GLU A 46 -27.16 -2.01 -26.76
CA GLU A 46 -27.12 -2.21 -28.21
C GLU A 46 -25.77 -1.86 -28.84
N HIS A 47 -25.08 -0.84 -28.32
CA HIS A 47 -23.83 -0.34 -28.87
C HIS A 47 -22.62 -0.78 -28.04
N LYS A 48 -21.81 -1.68 -28.60
CA LYS A 48 -20.51 -2.06 -28.01
C LYS A 48 -19.44 -0.99 -28.27
N GLY A 49 -18.62 -0.73 -27.24
CA GLY A 49 -17.46 0.17 -27.31
C GLY A 49 -17.78 1.64 -27.11
N ILE A 50 -18.67 1.97 -26.16
CA ILE A 50 -18.81 3.34 -25.65
C ILE A 50 -17.67 3.58 -24.65
N ASP A 51 -16.91 4.65 -24.86
CA ASP A 51 -15.69 4.94 -24.11
C ASP A 51 -15.96 5.78 -22.86
N LEU A 52 -17.02 6.59 -22.86
CA LEU A 52 -17.38 7.52 -21.80
C LEU A 52 -18.90 7.81 -21.81
N LEU A 53 -19.47 7.98 -20.62
CA LEU A 53 -20.81 8.53 -20.43
C LEU A 53 -20.72 9.93 -19.81
N VAL A 54 -21.47 10.89 -20.34
CA VAL A 54 -21.74 12.18 -19.71
C VAL A 54 -23.23 12.23 -19.41
N SER A 55 -23.61 12.39 -18.14
CA SER A 55 -25.02 12.36 -17.71
C SER A 55 -25.36 13.55 -16.83
N ASP A 56 -26.55 14.13 -16.98
CA ASP A 56 -27.11 14.96 -15.92
C ASP A 56 -27.35 14.10 -14.67
N ILE A 57 -27.12 14.68 -13.48
CA ILE A 57 -27.49 14.09 -12.19
C ILE A 57 -29.01 14.08 -12.05
N LYS A 58 -29.69 15.16 -12.43
CA LYS A 58 -31.13 15.33 -12.24
C LYS A 58 -31.83 15.18 -13.58
N MET A 59 -32.56 14.09 -13.74
CA MET A 59 -33.40 13.83 -14.91
C MET A 59 -34.79 13.38 -14.44
N PRO A 60 -35.85 13.69 -15.20
CA PRO A 60 -37.20 13.20 -14.92
C PRO A 60 -37.25 11.67 -14.91
N GLY A 61 -38.01 11.12 -13.96
CA GLY A 61 -38.12 9.68 -13.77
C GLY A 61 -36.92 9.14 -13.00
N LYS A 62 -35.94 8.58 -13.72
CA LYS A 62 -34.75 7.95 -13.12
C LYS A 62 -33.56 8.90 -13.18
N SER A 63 -32.97 9.16 -12.02
CA SER A 63 -31.84 10.08 -11.87
C SER A 63 -30.57 9.55 -12.53
N GLY A 64 -29.62 10.44 -12.82
CA GLY A 64 -28.30 10.05 -13.34
C GLY A 64 -27.52 9.14 -12.39
N ILE A 65 -27.73 9.29 -11.08
CA ILE A 65 -27.09 8.45 -10.05
C ILE A 65 -27.66 7.03 -10.07
N GLU A 66 -28.97 6.89 -10.21
CA GLU A 66 -29.62 5.58 -10.34
C GLU A 66 -29.23 4.90 -11.66
N LEU A 67 -29.17 5.66 -12.76
CA LEU A 67 -28.64 5.19 -14.04
C LEU A 67 -27.21 4.65 -13.88
N PHE A 68 -26.34 5.41 -13.23
CA PHE A 68 -24.95 5.01 -12.98
C PHE A 68 -24.84 3.74 -12.14
N THR A 69 -25.67 3.61 -11.10
CA THR A 69 -25.72 2.42 -10.26
C THR A 69 -26.08 1.17 -11.06
N ASP A 70 -27.01 1.29 -12.01
CA ASP A 70 -27.40 0.17 -12.87
C ASP A 70 -26.37 -0.13 -13.95
N ILE A 71 -25.74 0.88 -14.54
CA ILE A 71 -24.64 0.72 -15.50
C ILE A 71 -23.47 -0.02 -14.87
N ARG A 72 -23.14 0.27 -13.60
CA ARG A 72 -22.02 -0.38 -12.90
C ARG A 72 -22.19 -1.90 -12.78
N LYS A 73 -23.42 -2.43 -12.80
CA LYS A 73 -23.68 -3.88 -12.72
C LYS A 73 -23.20 -4.64 -13.96
N PHE A 74 -23.22 -4.01 -15.15
CA PHE A 74 -22.87 -4.68 -16.42
C PHE A 74 -21.69 -4.03 -17.17
N LEU A 75 -21.37 -2.77 -16.88
CA LEU A 75 -20.20 -2.05 -17.38
C LEU A 75 -19.44 -1.39 -16.20
N PRO A 76 -18.81 -2.20 -15.33
CA PRO A 76 -18.15 -1.71 -14.11
C PRO A 76 -16.95 -0.81 -14.39
N ASN A 77 -16.46 -0.74 -15.64
CA ASN A 77 -15.32 0.08 -16.04
C ASN A 77 -15.71 1.28 -16.91
N LEU A 78 -16.98 1.55 -17.19
CA LEU A 78 -17.35 2.74 -17.96
C LEU A 78 -17.12 4.01 -17.12
N PRO A 79 -16.30 4.98 -17.58
CA PRO A 79 -16.15 6.24 -16.89
C PRO A 79 -17.38 7.10 -17.12
N VAL A 80 -17.83 7.77 -16.07
CA VAL A 80 -19.04 8.60 -16.08
C VAL A 80 -18.71 9.97 -15.53
N ILE A 81 -19.00 11.02 -16.32
CA ILE A 81 -18.91 12.42 -15.90
C ILE A 81 -20.32 12.92 -15.65
N PHE A 82 -20.55 13.48 -14.47
CA PHE A 82 -21.83 14.06 -14.13
C PHE A 82 -21.91 15.56 -14.43
N LEU A 83 -23.03 16.01 -14.96
CA LEU A 83 -23.38 17.44 -15.07
C LEU A 83 -24.31 17.79 -13.90
N THR A 84 -24.02 18.85 -13.16
CA THR A 84 -24.78 19.25 -11.95
C THR A 84 -25.15 20.73 -11.97
N ALA A 85 -26.33 21.13 -11.53
CA ALA A 85 -26.69 22.56 -11.44
C ALA A 85 -25.97 23.27 -10.28
N TYR A 86 -25.84 24.60 -10.36
CA TYR A 86 -25.29 25.39 -9.26
C TYR A 86 -26.19 25.25 -8.01
N GLY A 87 -25.66 24.67 -6.93
CA GLY A 87 -26.40 24.43 -5.67
C GLY A 87 -26.59 22.95 -5.27
N THR A 88 -26.22 22.00 -6.13
CA THR A 88 -26.32 20.53 -5.86
C THR A 88 -24.94 19.88 -5.65
N ILE A 89 -24.04 20.60 -4.96
CA ILE A 89 -22.70 20.11 -4.59
C ILE A 89 -22.75 18.82 -3.74
N PRO A 90 -23.70 18.63 -2.80
CA PRO A 90 -23.82 17.36 -2.05
C PRO A 90 -24.04 16.15 -2.97
N ASP A 91 -24.93 16.29 -3.96
CA ASP A 91 -25.25 15.22 -4.93
C ASP A 91 -24.02 14.84 -5.78
N ALA A 92 -23.17 15.82 -6.11
CA ALA A 92 -21.91 15.59 -6.82
C ALA A 92 -20.88 14.86 -5.94
N VAL A 93 -20.83 15.17 -4.65
CA VAL A 93 -19.96 14.46 -3.69
C VAL A 93 -20.42 13.01 -3.52
N ASP A 94 -21.72 12.76 -3.45
CA ASP A 94 -22.26 11.41 -3.33
C ASP A 94 -22.07 10.59 -4.62
N ALA A 95 -22.19 11.21 -5.79
CA ALA A 95 -21.82 10.59 -7.05
C ALA A 95 -20.34 10.19 -7.10
N MET A 96 -19.44 11.01 -6.56
CA MET A 96 -18.01 10.67 -6.46
C MET A 96 -17.75 9.51 -5.47
N LYS A 97 -18.49 9.43 -4.35
CA LYS A 97 -18.41 8.29 -3.41
C LYS A 97 -18.84 6.97 -4.07
N LEU A 98 -19.80 7.01 -5.00
CA LEU A 98 -20.24 5.86 -5.79
C LEU A 98 -19.26 5.48 -6.92
N GLY A 99 -18.21 6.29 -7.12
CA GLY A 99 -17.13 6.00 -8.06
C GLY A 99 -17.32 6.65 -9.43
N ALA A 100 -18.06 7.75 -9.54
CA ALA A 100 -18.05 8.57 -10.76
C ALA A 100 -16.62 9.00 -11.13
N ALA A 101 -16.35 9.18 -12.42
CA ALA A 101 -15.03 9.57 -12.88
C ALA A 101 -14.74 11.05 -12.57
N ASP A 102 -15.75 11.92 -12.73
CA ASP A 102 -15.67 13.35 -12.42
C ASP A 102 -17.08 13.97 -12.42
N TYR A 103 -17.18 15.26 -12.08
CA TYR A 103 -18.38 16.07 -12.30
C TYR A 103 -18.02 17.47 -12.82
N ILE A 104 -19.01 18.14 -13.42
CA ILE A 104 -18.92 19.50 -13.94
C ILE A 104 -20.20 20.26 -13.62
N SER A 105 -20.07 21.47 -13.07
CA SER A 105 -21.23 22.33 -12.77
C SER A 105 -21.76 23.04 -14.02
N LYS A 106 -23.08 23.10 -14.18
CA LYS A 106 -23.84 23.94 -15.10
C LYS A 106 -24.00 25.34 -14.49
N PRO A 107 -23.76 26.43 -15.23
CA PRO A 107 -23.28 26.47 -16.61
C PRO A 107 -21.82 26.00 -16.72
N PHE A 108 -21.53 25.13 -17.70
CA PHE A 108 -20.21 24.50 -17.86
C PHE A 108 -19.39 25.13 -18.99
N ASP A 109 -18.08 25.21 -18.77
CA ASP A 109 -17.13 25.53 -19.84
C ASP A 109 -16.90 24.29 -20.72
N GLY A 110 -17.14 24.44 -22.02
CA GLY A 110 -16.94 23.37 -23.00
C GLY A 110 -15.49 22.95 -23.13
N LEU A 111 -14.56 23.90 -22.95
CA LEU A 111 -13.11 23.61 -22.98
C LEU A 111 -12.70 22.77 -21.77
N GLU A 112 -13.30 23.03 -20.60
CA GLU A 112 -13.05 22.23 -19.39
C GLU A 112 -13.55 20.78 -19.57
N LEU A 113 -14.75 20.59 -20.11
CA LEU A 113 -15.30 19.26 -20.43
C LEU A 113 -14.39 18.52 -21.41
N ILE A 114 -14.01 19.14 -22.53
CA ILE A 114 -13.15 18.51 -23.54
C ILE A 114 -11.78 18.14 -22.94
N LYS A 115 -11.21 19.00 -22.08
CA LYS A 115 -9.94 18.73 -21.42
C LYS A 115 -10.03 17.53 -20.46
N LYS A 116 -11.10 17.43 -19.67
CA LYS A 116 -11.37 16.28 -18.78
C LYS A 116 -11.53 15.00 -19.60
N ILE A 117 -12.31 15.03 -20.67
CA ILE A 117 -12.51 13.89 -21.57
C ILE A 117 -11.21 13.44 -22.22
N ASN A 118 -10.43 14.36 -22.81
CA ASN A 118 -9.16 14.04 -23.43
C ASN A 118 -8.15 13.45 -22.43
N THR A 119 -8.12 13.97 -21.20
CA THR A 119 -7.27 13.41 -20.15
C THR A 119 -7.68 11.97 -19.83
N MET A 120 -8.99 11.69 -19.72
CA MET A 120 -9.50 10.34 -19.47
C MET A 120 -9.28 9.38 -20.64
N MET A 121 -9.39 9.85 -21.88
CA MET A 121 -9.18 9.04 -23.08
C MET A 121 -7.69 8.79 -23.35
N ALA A 122 -6.81 9.77 -23.09
CA ALA A 122 -5.36 9.60 -23.19
C ALA A 122 -4.84 8.55 -22.19
N LEU A 123 -5.44 8.48 -21.00
CA LEU A 123 -5.18 7.42 -20.01
C LEU A 123 -5.63 6.02 -20.48
N ARG A 124 -6.45 5.93 -21.53
CA ARG A 124 -6.97 4.67 -22.12
C ARG A 124 -6.29 4.27 -23.43
N GLY A 125 -5.80 5.22 -24.21
CA GLY A 125 -5.18 5.00 -25.52
C GLY A 125 -3.86 4.22 -25.52
N THR A 126 -3.30 3.91 -24.36
CA THR A 126 -2.07 3.12 -24.19
C THR A 126 -2.30 1.64 -23.86
N GLY A 127 -3.53 1.12 -24.03
CA GLY A 127 -3.90 -0.21 -23.56
C GLY A 127 -4.29 -1.21 -24.65
N VAL A 128 -3.37 -2.12 -25.00
CA VAL A 128 -3.75 -3.52 -25.26
C VAL A 128 -3.39 -4.29 -23.99
N GLY A 129 -4.41 -4.71 -23.24
CA GLY A 129 -4.33 -5.76 -22.23
C GLY A 129 -3.48 -5.48 -20.98
N ALA A 130 -3.96 -4.62 -20.07
CA ALA A 130 -3.59 -4.69 -18.65
C ALA A 130 -4.66 -3.96 -17.82
N GLY A 131 -5.14 -4.59 -16.74
CA GLY A 131 -5.96 -3.90 -15.73
C GLY A 131 -5.26 -2.63 -15.20
N PRO A 132 -5.96 -1.73 -14.46
CA PRO A 132 -5.47 -0.39 -14.13
C PRO A 132 -4.00 -0.44 -13.71
N MET A 133 -3.10 0.08 -14.54
CA MET A 133 -1.67 0.02 -14.23
C MET A 133 -1.42 0.85 -12.96
N PRO A 134 -0.46 0.41 -12.14
CA PRO A 134 -0.12 1.15 -10.94
C PRO A 134 0.55 2.48 -11.27
N LEU A 135 0.18 3.52 -10.53
CA LEU A 135 0.88 4.80 -10.54
C LEU A 135 2.25 4.60 -9.87
N VAL A 136 3.28 4.36 -10.67
CA VAL A 136 4.67 4.34 -10.20
C VAL A 136 5.27 5.71 -10.47
N GLU A 137 5.49 6.50 -9.43
CA GLU A 137 6.11 7.83 -9.54
C GLU A 137 7.34 7.88 -8.64
N SER A 138 8.51 8.17 -9.22
CA SER A 138 9.79 8.25 -8.50
C SER A 138 10.16 6.99 -7.69
N GLY A 139 9.82 5.80 -8.21
CA GLY A 139 10.12 4.52 -7.53
C GLY A 139 9.22 4.20 -6.33
N PHE A 140 8.12 4.96 -6.13
CA PHE A 140 7.07 4.63 -5.18
C PHE A 140 5.85 4.10 -5.91
N TYR A 141 5.36 2.93 -5.46
CA TYR A 141 4.14 2.31 -5.95
C TYR A 141 2.95 2.85 -5.15
N TRP A 142 2.07 3.62 -5.80
CA TRP A 142 0.91 4.18 -5.13
C TRP A 142 -0.23 3.20 -4.92
N GLY A 143 -0.31 2.07 -5.61
CA GLY A 143 -1.49 1.21 -5.53
C GLY A 143 -2.57 1.50 -6.55
N LYS A 144 -3.44 0.52 -6.70
CA LYS A 144 -4.66 0.55 -7.51
C LYS A 144 -5.88 0.85 -6.64
N SER A 145 -5.76 0.70 -5.31
CA SER A 145 -6.87 0.88 -4.40
C SER A 145 -7.46 2.28 -4.39
N SER A 146 -8.77 2.36 -4.18
CA SER A 146 -9.50 3.64 -4.11
C SER A 146 -8.94 4.54 -3.00
N ALA A 147 -8.63 3.95 -1.84
CA ALA A 147 -8.03 4.63 -0.70
C ALA A 147 -6.67 5.25 -1.08
N MET A 148 -5.82 4.50 -1.78
CA MET A 148 -4.53 5.03 -2.21
C MET A 148 -4.62 6.05 -3.34
N LYS A 149 -5.56 5.92 -4.28
CA LYS A 149 -5.81 6.95 -5.31
C LYS A 149 -6.29 8.26 -4.68
N HIS A 150 -7.13 8.18 -3.67
CA HIS A 150 -7.56 9.34 -2.89
C HIS A 150 -6.36 9.98 -2.18
N LEU A 151 -5.55 9.17 -1.50
CA LEU A 151 -4.34 9.63 -0.81
C LEU A 151 -3.36 10.30 -1.78
N TYR A 152 -3.13 9.73 -2.96
CA TYR A 152 -2.29 10.33 -4.01
C TYR A 152 -2.80 11.72 -4.43
N THR A 153 -4.11 11.83 -4.64
CA THR A 153 -4.74 13.10 -5.02
C THR A 153 -4.57 14.15 -3.92
N MET A 154 -4.73 13.74 -2.66
CA MET A 154 -4.48 14.61 -1.51
C MET A 154 -3.00 15.02 -1.42
N VAL A 155 -2.07 14.08 -1.60
CA VAL A 155 -0.63 14.36 -1.60
C VAL A 155 -0.26 15.41 -2.65
N LYS A 156 -0.80 15.31 -3.88
CA LYS A 156 -0.57 16.34 -4.92
C LYS A 156 -1.09 17.72 -4.53
N LYS A 157 -2.28 17.79 -3.94
CA LYS A 157 -2.86 19.06 -3.46
C LYS A 157 -2.05 19.66 -2.31
N VAL A 158 -1.59 18.82 -1.39
CA VAL A 158 -0.84 19.24 -0.21
C VAL A 158 0.60 19.63 -0.57
N ALA A 159 1.21 18.97 -1.55
CA ALA A 159 2.59 19.22 -1.95
C ALA A 159 2.84 20.67 -2.36
N VAL A 160 1.90 21.31 -3.05
CA VAL A 160 2.04 22.69 -3.51
C VAL A 160 1.86 23.76 -2.42
N THR A 161 1.40 23.38 -1.22
CA THR A 161 1.20 24.32 -0.09
C THR A 161 2.42 24.37 0.83
N GLN A 162 2.45 25.33 1.76
CA GLN A 162 3.45 25.43 2.83
C GLN A 162 2.92 24.93 4.19
N VAL A 163 1.70 24.38 4.22
CA VAL A 163 1.06 23.92 5.46
C VAL A 163 1.80 22.67 5.98
N ASN A 164 1.93 22.59 7.30
CA ASN A 164 2.47 21.41 7.98
C ASN A 164 1.60 20.19 7.67
N VAL A 165 2.24 19.03 7.57
CA VAL A 165 1.54 17.78 7.25
C VAL A 165 1.82 16.76 8.34
N LEU A 166 0.76 16.16 8.86
CA LEU A 166 0.84 15.03 9.79
C LEU A 166 0.43 13.74 9.06
N ILE A 167 1.35 12.80 8.93
CA ILE A 167 1.14 11.51 8.29
C ILE A 167 0.89 10.45 9.37
N LEU A 168 -0.29 9.84 9.34
CA LEU A 168 -0.69 8.80 10.27
C LEU A 168 -0.70 7.44 9.56
N GLY A 169 -0.25 6.41 10.28
CA GLY A 169 -0.35 5.04 9.81
C GLY A 169 0.59 4.10 10.54
N GLU A 170 0.29 2.82 10.48
CA GLU A 170 1.06 1.77 11.14
C GLU A 170 2.54 1.74 10.71
N SER A 171 3.36 0.99 11.44
CA SER A 171 4.75 0.78 11.02
C SER A 171 4.80 0.08 9.66
N GLY A 172 5.67 0.55 8.77
CA GLY A 172 5.90 -0.09 7.47
C GLY A 172 4.85 0.19 6.38
N VAL A 173 3.88 1.07 6.56
CA VAL A 173 2.87 1.40 5.53
C VAL A 173 3.37 2.33 4.40
N GLY A 174 4.55 2.94 4.57
CA GLY A 174 5.17 3.84 3.58
C GLY A 174 5.15 5.33 3.94
N LYS A 175 5.07 5.71 5.23
CA LYS A 175 5.03 7.12 5.69
C LYS A 175 6.18 7.97 5.13
N GLU A 176 7.42 7.50 5.25
CA GLU A 176 8.62 8.16 4.74
C GLU A 176 8.57 8.38 3.21
N CYS A 177 8.12 7.38 2.47
CA CYS A 177 8.01 7.49 1.01
C CYS A 177 7.00 8.58 0.60
N ILE A 178 5.88 8.68 1.31
CA ILE A 178 4.88 9.71 1.08
C ILE A 178 5.41 11.10 1.44
N ALA A 179 6.13 11.26 2.55
CA ALA A 179 6.79 12.51 2.91
C ALA A 179 7.76 12.98 1.82
N GLY A 180 8.58 12.06 1.30
CA GLY A 180 9.48 12.33 0.18
C GLY A 180 8.73 12.72 -1.10
N CYS A 181 7.57 12.09 -1.38
CA CYS A 181 6.70 12.48 -2.49
C CYS A 181 6.14 13.89 -2.34
N ILE A 182 5.72 14.29 -1.13
CA ILE A 182 5.25 15.66 -0.86
C ILE A 182 6.37 16.66 -1.16
N HIS A 183 7.59 16.40 -0.68
CA HIS A 183 8.73 17.28 -0.93
C HIS A 183 9.05 17.42 -2.43
N ARG A 184 9.17 16.29 -3.17
CA ARG A 184 9.47 16.28 -4.60
C ARG A 184 8.43 16.98 -5.48
N ASN A 185 7.18 17.02 -5.03
CA ASN A 185 6.08 17.69 -5.72
C ASN A 185 5.83 19.12 -5.20
N SER A 186 6.68 19.63 -4.31
CA SER A 186 6.53 20.96 -3.71
C SER A 186 7.35 22.04 -4.46
N PRO A 187 7.09 23.33 -4.19
CA PRO A 187 7.96 24.42 -4.65
C PRO A 187 9.39 24.31 -4.10
N ARG A 188 9.60 23.55 -3.01
CA ARG A 188 10.90 23.31 -2.36
C ARG A 188 11.62 22.05 -2.88
N LYS A 189 11.19 21.45 -3.99
CA LYS A 189 11.74 20.18 -4.51
C LYS A 189 13.23 20.16 -4.84
N THR A 190 13.86 21.32 -5.03
CA THR A 190 15.30 21.47 -5.27
C THR A 190 16.07 21.89 -4.02
N GLN A 191 15.36 22.09 -2.91
CA GLN A 191 15.92 22.52 -1.62
C GLN A 191 16.21 21.30 -0.74
N PRO A 192 16.94 21.47 0.38
CA PRO A 192 17.27 20.36 1.26
C PRO A 192 16.04 19.59 1.76
N TYR A 193 16.15 18.26 1.83
CA TYR A 193 15.19 17.36 2.48
C TYR A 193 15.90 16.63 3.60
N MET A 194 15.64 17.03 4.84
CA MET A 194 16.26 16.44 6.02
C MET A 194 15.28 15.49 6.69
N VAL A 195 15.72 14.27 6.97
CA VAL A 195 14.93 13.24 7.65
C VAL A 195 15.50 13.02 9.05
N VAL A 196 14.62 12.97 10.03
CA VAL A 196 14.96 12.67 11.43
C VAL A 196 14.07 11.54 11.90
N ASP A 197 14.66 10.45 12.36
CA ASP A 197 13.95 9.39 13.08
C ASP A 197 13.98 9.68 14.58
N CYS A 198 12.84 10.11 15.10
CA CYS A 198 12.66 10.42 16.51
C CYS A 198 12.46 9.19 17.39
N GLY A 199 12.20 8.02 16.80
CA GLY A 199 11.94 6.77 17.53
C GLY A 199 13.19 5.94 17.81
N SER A 200 14.17 5.93 16.90
CA SER A 200 15.40 5.14 17.07
C SER A 200 16.57 5.91 17.72
N THR A 201 16.48 7.24 17.80
CA THR A 201 17.55 8.08 18.32
C THR A 201 17.39 8.35 19.83
N PRO A 202 18.41 8.08 20.68
CA PRO A 202 18.36 8.41 22.10
C PRO A 202 18.10 9.91 22.33
N ALA A 203 17.27 10.25 23.32
CA ALA A 203 16.77 11.62 23.52
C ALA A 203 17.86 12.71 23.57
N GLY A 204 18.96 12.48 24.28
CA GLY A 204 20.08 13.44 24.36
C GLY A 204 20.86 13.59 23.05
N ILE A 205 20.89 12.55 22.22
CA ILE A 205 21.50 12.61 20.88
C ILE A 205 20.54 13.32 19.93
N LEU A 206 19.25 13.00 20.00
CA LEU A 206 18.21 13.59 19.14
C LEU A 206 18.17 15.12 19.25
N GLU A 207 18.31 15.66 20.46
CA GLU A 207 18.39 17.11 20.70
C GLU A 207 19.56 17.75 19.95
N SER A 208 20.74 17.15 20.07
CA SER A 208 21.97 17.57 19.42
C SER A 208 21.92 17.42 17.90
N GLU A 209 21.29 16.36 17.39
CA GLU A 209 21.06 16.15 15.95
C GLU A 209 20.10 17.20 15.37
N LEU A 210 18.97 17.46 16.04
CA LEU A 210 17.95 18.38 15.53
C LEU A 210 18.39 19.85 15.61
N PHE A 211 18.84 20.29 16.78
CA PHE A 211 19.13 21.70 17.05
C PHE A 211 20.60 22.07 16.85
N GLY A 212 21.50 21.10 16.82
CA GLY A 212 22.94 21.36 16.81
C GLY A 212 23.48 21.77 18.18
N HIS A 213 24.80 21.83 18.29
CA HIS A 213 25.48 22.18 19.54
C HIS A 213 26.77 22.95 19.30
N LEU A 214 27.19 23.72 20.31
CA LEU A 214 28.51 24.33 20.37
C LEU A 214 29.49 23.41 21.11
N LYS A 215 30.76 23.51 20.78
CA LYS A 215 31.84 22.81 21.48
C LYS A 215 31.77 23.10 22.97
N GLY A 216 31.85 22.05 23.78
CA GLY A 216 31.82 22.13 25.24
C GLY A 216 30.42 22.25 25.86
N SER A 217 29.34 22.17 25.07
CA SER A 217 27.97 22.22 25.61
C SER A 217 27.56 20.99 26.44
N PHE A 218 28.24 19.86 26.25
CA PHE A 218 28.13 18.64 27.06
C PHE A 218 29.45 17.84 26.96
N THR A 219 29.61 16.81 27.81
CA THR A 219 30.88 16.06 27.96
C THR A 219 31.46 15.50 26.65
N HIS A 220 30.61 15.18 25.67
CA HIS A 220 31.00 14.62 24.38
C HIS A 220 30.98 15.65 23.23
N ALA A 221 30.75 16.93 23.51
CA ALA A 221 30.68 18.01 22.50
C ALA A 221 32.09 18.47 22.09
N VAL A 222 32.81 17.64 21.34
CA VAL A 222 34.21 17.89 20.95
C VAL A 222 34.36 19.01 19.91
N LYS A 223 33.34 19.25 19.10
CA LYS A 223 33.30 20.26 18.03
C LYS A 223 31.90 20.87 17.91
N ASP A 224 31.81 22.02 17.26
CA ASP A 224 30.53 22.59 16.87
C ASP A 224 29.83 21.67 15.85
N LYS A 225 28.51 21.56 15.95
CA LYS A 225 27.68 20.79 15.03
C LYS A 225 26.45 21.59 14.61
N ILE A 226 26.25 21.67 13.30
CA ILE A 226 25.03 22.21 12.68
C ILE A 226 23.91 21.17 12.85
N GLY A 227 22.75 21.62 13.33
CA GLY A 227 21.58 20.77 13.49
C GLY A 227 20.81 20.54 12.20
N LEU A 228 20.05 19.45 12.14
CA LEU A 228 19.23 19.07 10.98
C LEU A 228 18.15 20.11 10.68
N MET A 229 17.63 20.84 11.67
CA MET A 229 16.70 21.94 11.42
C MET A 229 17.36 23.06 10.62
N GLN A 230 18.59 23.46 11.00
CA GLN A 230 19.35 24.47 10.28
C GLN A 230 19.78 23.97 8.90
N ALA A 231 20.16 22.70 8.77
CA ALA A 231 20.48 22.09 7.48
C ALA A 231 19.26 21.99 6.54
N ALA A 232 18.04 21.97 7.10
CA ALA A 232 16.78 21.98 6.37
C ALA A 232 16.30 23.38 5.98
N ASP A 233 17.05 24.44 6.28
CA ASP A 233 16.65 25.81 5.97
C ASP A 233 16.34 25.98 4.48
N SER A 234 15.32 26.77 4.17
CA SER A 234 14.69 26.89 2.84
C SER A 234 14.09 25.59 2.27
N GLY A 235 14.24 24.45 2.95
CA GLY A 235 13.84 23.13 2.51
C GLY A 235 12.68 22.52 3.30
N THR A 236 12.77 21.21 3.53
CA THR A 236 11.75 20.42 4.24
C THR A 236 12.41 19.56 5.31
N LEU A 237 11.85 19.60 6.52
CA LEU A 237 12.20 18.75 7.64
C LEU A 237 11.12 17.68 7.80
N PHE A 238 11.51 16.42 7.66
CA PHE A 238 10.67 15.27 7.94
C PHE A 238 11.01 14.68 9.31
N LEU A 239 10.01 14.65 10.20
CA LEU A 239 10.10 14.12 11.55
C LEU A 239 9.34 12.79 11.59
N ASP A 240 10.04 11.67 11.50
CA ASP A 240 9.44 10.34 11.63
C ASP A 240 9.32 9.92 13.09
N GLU A 241 8.29 9.14 13.38
CA GLU A 241 7.91 8.68 14.71
C GLU A 241 7.87 9.79 15.79
N ILE A 242 7.21 10.91 15.45
CA ILE A 242 7.11 12.09 16.32
C ILE A 242 6.41 11.80 17.66
N GLY A 243 5.60 10.75 17.77
CA GLY A 243 4.96 10.36 19.03
C GLY A 243 5.93 9.95 20.14
N ASN A 244 7.18 9.62 19.80
CA ASN A 244 8.15 9.06 20.75
C ASN A 244 9.11 10.10 21.36
N ILE A 245 8.94 11.40 21.07
CA ILE A 245 9.85 12.43 21.58
C ILE A 245 9.60 12.78 23.04
N SER A 246 10.68 13.12 23.76
CA SER A 246 10.61 13.56 25.15
C SER A 246 9.83 14.88 25.30
N HIS A 247 9.29 15.13 26.48
CA HIS A 247 8.54 16.35 26.77
C HIS A 247 9.37 17.63 26.54
N ASP A 248 10.68 17.63 26.84
CA ASP A 248 11.56 18.78 26.56
C ASP A 248 11.68 19.05 25.06
N MET A 249 11.82 17.99 24.25
CA MET A 249 11.84 18.10 22.79
C MET A 249 10.51 18.64 22.26
N GLN A 250 9.38 18.26 22.85
CA GLN A 250 8.07 18.79 22.47
C GLN A 250 8.00 20.30 22.70
N CYS A 251 8.47 20.80 23.83
CA CYS A 251 8.52 22.24 24.14
C CYS A 251 9.37 23.02 23.13
N ARG A 252 10.54 22.49 22.76
CA ARG A 252 11.45 23.18 21.82
C ARG A 252 10.94 23.13 20.40
N LEU A 253 10.35 22.00 20.00
CA LEU A 253 9.73 21.86 18.68
C LEU A 253 8.54 22.80 18.53
N LEU A 254 7.69 22.94 19.56
CA LEU A 254 6.58 23.89 19.56
C LEU A 254 7.07 25.33 19.30
N ARG A 255 8.07 25.79 20.06
CA ARG A 255 8.67 27.11 19.86
C ARG A 255 9.22 27.30 18.46
N PHE A 256 9.89 26.29 17.91
CA PHE A 256 10.38 26.35 16.52
C PHE A 256 9.22 26.50 15.52
N LEU A 257 8.14 25.74 15.69
CA LEU A 257 6.98 25.79 14.81
C LEU A 257 6.22 27.13 14.89
N GLU A 258 6.30 27.83 16.02
CA GLU A 258 5.68 29.15 16.25
C GLU A 258 6.57 30.28 15.72
N ASP A 259 7.81 30.34 16.20
CA ASP A 259 8.70 31.50 16.01
C ASP A 259 9.61 31.38 14.79
N LYS A 260 9.74 30.18 14.21
CA LYS A 260 10.73 29.87 13.14
C LYS A 260 12.16 30.23 13.55
N LYS A 261 12.45 30.03 14.82
CA LYS A 261 13.78 30.23 15.42
C LYS A 261 14.20 29.00 16.19
N ILE A 262 15.50 28.73 16.15
CA ILE A 262 16.14 27.68 16.93
C ILE A 262 17.31 28.26 17.72
N ARG A 263 17.68 27.55 18.79
CA ARG A 263 18.87 27.85 19.57
C ARG A 263 19.65 26.56 19.75
N GLN A 264 20.91 26.55 19.30
CA GLN A 264 21.81 25.41 19.48
C GLN A 264 22.04 25.15 20.96
N VAL A 265 22.34 23.89 21.31
CA VAL A 265 22.68 23.52 22.69
C VAL A 265 23.97 24.26 23.10
N GLY A 266 23.90 24.96 24.24
CA GLY A 266 25.00 25.80 24.74
C GLY A 266 25.11 27.18 24.09
N ALA A 267 24.31 27.51 23.07
CA ALA A 267 24.30 28.84 22.46
C ALA A 267 23.33 29.80 23.17
N VAL A 268 23.68 31.09 23.20
CA VAL A 268 22.78 32.17 23.67
C VAL A 268 21.96 32.75 22.52
N LYS A 269 22.54 32.81 21.31
CA LYS A 269 21.94 33.44 20.14
C LYS A 269 20.93 32.52 19.45
N GLU A 270 19.80 33.10 19.05
CA GLU A 270 18.81 32.43 18.21
C GLU A 270 19.14 32.57 16.72
N ILE A 271 18.76 31.56 15.95
CA ILE A 271 18.94 31.48 14.49
C ILE A 271 17.57 31.31 13.86
N SER A 272 17.21 32.16 12.90
CA SER A 272 15.98 32.00 12.13
C SER A 272 16.15 30.92 11.07
N VAL A 273 15.16 30.05 10.95
CA VAL A 273 15.16 28.91 10.02
C VAL A 273 13.76 28.81 9.41
N ASP A 274 13.68 28.89 8.08
CA ASP A 274 12.44 28.69 7.33
C ASP A 274 12.46 27.34 6.61
N CYS A 275 11.98 26.30 7.29
CA CYS A 275 11.70 25.02 6.68
C CYS A 275 10.22 24.62 6.83
N ARG A 276 9.75 23.86 5.84
CA ARG A 276 8.45 23.19 5.90
C ARG A 276 8.59 21.94 6.77
N VAL A 277 7.64 21.72 7.69
CA VAL A 277 7.65 20.53 8.55
C VAL A 277 6.62 19.51 8.07
N ILE A 278 7.07 18.27 7.90
CA ILE A 278 6.24 17.09 7.71
C ILE A 278 6.53 16.17 8.89
N ALA A 279 5.50 15.72 9.60
CA ALA A 279 5.65 14.79 10.70
C ALA A 279 4.93 13.48 10.39
N ALA A 280 5.43 12.37 10.91
CA ALA A 280 4.81 11.06 10.79
C ALA A 280 4.82 10.34 12.15
N THR A 281 3.81 9.51 12.39
CA THR A 281 3.81 8.60 13.55
C THR A 281 2.88 7.41 13.35
N ASN A 282 3.20 6.30 13.99
CA ASN A 282 2.28 5.18 14.21
C ASN A 282 1.52 5.23 15.54
N ALA A 283 1.87 6.16 16.44
CA ALA A 283 1.26 6.27 17.76
C ALA A 283 -0.10 6.96 17.70
N ASP A 284 -1.00 6.60 18.62
CA ASP A 284 -2.22 7.34 18.84
C ASP A 284 -1.91 8.62 19.64
N LEU A 285 -1.78 9.74 18.93
CA LEU A 285 -1.47 11.02 19.56
C LEU A 285 -2.61 11.53 20.46
N PHE A 286 -3.87 11.13 20.23
CA PHE A 286 -4.96 11.53 21.11
C PHE A 286 -4.86 10.81 22.45
N GLN A 287 -4.63 9.50 22.42
CA GLN A 287 -4.38 8.73 23.63
C GLN A 287 -3.14 9.26 24.38
N ALA A 288 -2.05 9.57 23.66
CA ALA A 288 -0.85 10.14 24.27
C ALA A 288 -1.09 11.51 24.92
N ILE A 289 -2.01 12.32 24.40
CA ILE A 289 -2.43 13.59 25.02
C ILE A 289 -3.23 13.32 26.30
N GLU A 290 -4.16 12.38 26.28
CA GLU A 290 -4.96 12.01 27.46
C GLU A 290 -4.08 11.47 28.59
N GLU A 291 -3.05 10.69 28.25
CA GLU A 291 -2.06 10.16 29.19
C GLU A 291 -1.01 11.19 29.63
N GLY A 292 -1.00 12.40 29.04
CA GLY A 292 -0.06 13.48 29.36
C GLY A 292 1.37 13.24 28.84
N SER A 293 1.57 12.23 27.98
CA SER A 293 2.87 11.94 27.36
C SER A 293 3.14 12.77 26.11
N PHE A 294 2.09 13.34 25.50
CA PHE A 294 2.20 14.25 24.36
C PHE A 294 1.42 15.55 24.57
N ARG A 295 2.01 16.69 24.18
CA ARG A 295 1.38 17.99 24.36
C ARG A 295 0.32 18.28 23.31
N GLN A 296 -0.84 18.73 23.80
CA GLN A 296 -1.98 19.09 22.96
C GLN A 296 -1.69 20.28 22.02
N ASP A 297 -0.95 21.29 22.48
CA ASP A 297 -0.60 22.47 21.67
C ASP A 297 0.32 22.11 20.50
N LEU A 298 1.34 21.29 20.74
CA LEU A 298 2.23 20.76 19.71
C LEU A 298 1.45 19.95 18.68
N TYR A 299 0.52 19.10 19.12
CA TYR A 299 -0.34 18.33 18.21
C TYR A 299 -1.08 19.24 17.23
N TYR A 300 -1.75 20.28 17.72
CA TYR A 300 -2.50 21.20 16.85
C TYR A 300 -1.59 22.00 15.90
N ARG A 301 -0.36 22.30 16.32
CA ARG A 301 0.62 22.98 15.46
C ARG A 301 1.20 22.07 14.37
N LEU A 302 1.34 20.78 14.64
CA LEU A 302 1.77 19.77 13.67
C LEU A 302 0.65 19.35 12.71
N LYS A 303 -0.59 19.22 13.20
CA LYS A 303 -1.71 18.59 12.49
C LYS A 303 -2.02 19.18 11.12
N GLY A 304 -1.84 20.50 10.96
CA GLY A 304 -2.04 21.26 9.71
C GLY A 304 -3.00 20.60 8.72
N ILE A 305 -2.46 19.76 7.84
CA ILE A 305 -3.22 18.77 7.08
C ILE A 305 -2.84 17.35 7.52
N THR A 306 -3.84 16.51 7.81
CA THR A 306 -3.63 15.11 8.18
C THR A 306 -3.80 14.18 6.98
N LEU A 307 -2.84 13.28 6.78
CA LEU A 307 -2.88 12.22 5.76
C LEU A 307 -2.81 10.86 6.45
N THR A 308 -3.87 10.07 6.35
CA THR A 308 -3.92 8.72 6.92
C THR A 308 -3.63 7.68 5.85
N ILE A 309 -2.66 6.80 6.10
CA ILE A 309 -2.29 5.71 5.21
C ILE A 309 -2.95 4.42 5.72
N PRO A 310 -3.80 3.74 4.92
CA PRO A 310 -4.42 2.50 5.33
C PRO A 310 -3.37 1.37 5.45
N PRO A 311 -3.52 0.46 6.43
CA PRO A 311 -2.69 -0.73 6.54
C PRO A 311 -2.92 -1.64 5.33
N LEU A 312 -1.94 -2.49 5.02
CA LEU A 312 -1.93 -3.32 3.82
C LEU A 312 -3.13 -4.29 3.76
N ARG A 313 -3.58 -4.79 4.92
CA ARG A 313 -4.78 -5.64 5.06
C ARG A 313 -6.08 -5.00 4.58
N GLU A 314 -6.18 -3.67 4.59
CA GLU A 314 -7.35 -2.92 4.11
C GLU A 314 -7.28 -2.61 2.61
N ARG A 315 -6.15 -2.92 1.96
CA ARG A 315 -5.89 -2.68 0.53
C ARG A 315 -5.31 -3.92 -0.14
N LYS A 316 -5.99 -5.06 0.02
CA LYS A 316 -5.54 -6.37 -0.50
C LYS A 316 -5.23 -6.37 -2.00
N GLU A 317 -5.98 -5.59 -2.78
CA GLU A 317 -5.75 -5.40 -4.23
C GLU A 317 -4.38 -4.80 -4.59
N ASP A 318 -3.68 -4.21 -3.61
CA ASP A 318 -2.33 -3.69 -3.78
C ASP A 318 -1.23 -4.72 -3.50
N ILE A 319 -1.55 -5.86 -2.86
CA ILE A 319 -0.56 -6.86 -2.42
C ILE A 319 0.18 -7.48 -3.61
N TYR A 320 -0.53 -8.08 -4.56
CA TYR A 320 0.10 -8.72 -5.72
C TYR A 320 0.94 -7.74 -6.54
N PRO A 321 0.43 -6.55 -6.93
CA PRO A 321 1.25 -5.58 -7.63
C PRO A 321 2.48 -5.08 -6.86
N LEU A 322 2.38 -4.89 -5.54
CA LEU A 322 3.53 -4.54 -4.69
C LEU A 322 4.56 -5.67 -4.66
N ALA A 323 4.09 -6.91 -4.51
CA ALA A 323 4.95 -8.09 -4.51
C ALA A 323 5.70 -8.23 -5.84
N SER A 324 5.00 -8.08 -6.97
CA SER A 324 5.61 -8.07 -8.30
C SER A 324 6.64 -6.95 -8.43
N PHE A 325 6.31 -5.74 -7.98
CA PHE A 325 7.23 -4.60 -8.02
C PHE A 325 8.52 -4.87 -7.24
N PHE A 326 8.45 -5.48 -6.06
CA PHE A 326 9.65 -5.83 -5.29
C PHE A 326 10.44 -6.97 -5.92
N ALA A 327 9.76 -8.00 -6.46
CA ALA A 327 10.40 -9.09 -7.19
C ALA A 327 11.16 -8.60 -8.43
N ASP A 328 10.54 -7.73 -9.22
CA ASP A 328 11.15 -7.13 -10.42
C ASP A 328 12.36 -6.28 -10.04
N ARG A 329 12.24 -5.44 -9.00
CA ARG A 329 13.33 -4.57 -8.52
C ARG A 329 14.51 -5.40 -8.00
N TYR A 330 14.24 -6.47 -7.28
CA TYR A 330 15.27 -7.38 -6.81
C TYR A 330 15.96 -8.09 -7.97
N GLY A 331 15.18 -8.63 -8.92
CA GLY A 331 15.70 -9.29 -10.11
C GLY A 331 16.62 -8.39 -10.92
N GLN A 332 16.20 -7.15 -11.19
CA GLN A 332 17.02 -6.15 -11.88
C GLN A 332 18.34 -5.86 -11.16
N ALA A 333 18.33 -5.75 -9.83
CA ALA A 333 19.54 -5.49 -9.05
C ALA A 333 20.53 -6.67 -9.08
N GLN A 334 20.04 -7.90 -9.27
CA GLN A 334 20.85 -9.12 -9.34
C GLN A 334 21.15 -9.59 -10.78
N GLY A 335 20.73 -8.84 -11.80
CA GLY A 335 20.88 -9.23 -13.20
C GLY A 335 20.02 -10.44 -13.61
N ILE A 336 18.96 -10.74 -12.87
CA ILE A 336 17.99 -11.79 -13.16
C ILE A 336 16.91 -11.21 -14.07
N GLU A 337 16.77 -11.77 -15.28
CA GLU A 337 15.87 -11.24 -16.31
C GLU A 337 14.40 -11.29 -15.90
N ARG A 338 13.96 -12.34 -15.20
CA ARG A 338 12.57 -12.46 -14.76
C ARG A 338 12.39 -13.34 -13.53
N LEU A 339 12.17 -12.71 -12.39
CA LEU A 339 11.72 -13.39 -11.18
C LEU A 339 10.19 -13.51 -11.21
N ARG A 340 9.67 -14.73 -11.05
CA ARG A 340 8.23 -15.00 -11.03
C ARG A 340 7.77 -15.33 -9.63
N ILE A 341 6.51 -15.04 -9.32
CA ILE A 341 5.83 -15.49 -8.11
C ILE A 341 4.76 -16.49 -8.56
N SER A 342 4.75 -17.70 -7.99
CA SER A 342 3.77 -18.71 -8.37
C SER A 342 2.36 -18.33 -7.93
N ASP A 343 1.32 -18.80 -8.63
CA ASP A 343 -0.08 -18.53 -8.25
C ASP A 343 -0.41 -19.01 -6.83
N ALA A 344 0.26 -20.08 -6.38
CA ALA A 344 0.14 -20.57 -5.02
C ALA A 344 0.75 -19.60 -4.01
N ALA A 345 1.93 -19.04 -4.31
CA ALA A 345 2.57 -18.04 -3.48
C ALA A 345 1.73 -16.75 -3.41
N ILE A 346 1.14 -16.31 -4.52
CA ILE A 346 0.25 -15.12 -4.56
C ILE A 346 -0.93 -15.28 -3.61
N LYS A 347 -1.63 -16.43 -3.63
CA LYS A 347 -2.75 -16.67 -2.72
C LYS A 347 -2.34 -16.53 -1.25
N VAL A 348 -1.19 -17.10 -0.89
CA VAL A 348 -0.66 -17.00 0.46
C VAL A 348 -0.35 -15.55 0.84
N LEU A 349 0.22 -14.78 -0.08
CA LEU A 349 0.47 -13.35 0.14
C LEU A 349 -0.85 -12.57 0.35
N GLU A 350 -1.93 -12.90 -0.38
CA GLU A 350 -3.23 -12.22 -0.27
C GLU A 350 -4.04 -12.60 0.99
N GLU A 351 -3.80 -13.80 1.54
CA GLU A 351 -4.44 -14.31 2.75
C GLU A 351 -3.76 -13.79 4.04
N HIS A 352 -2.46 -13.48 3.98
CA HIS A 352 -1.70 -12.99 5.12
C HIS A 352 -2.18 -11.61 5.60
N SER A 353 -2.08 -11.36 6.92
CA SER A 353 -2.57 -10.13 7.55
C SER A 353 -1.60 -8.95 7.48
N TRP A 354 -0.31 -9.21 7.22
CA TRP A 354 0.76 -8.21 7.08
C TRP A 354 0.88 -7.22 8.24
N PRO A 355 1.13 -7.67 9.48
CA PRO A 355 1.32 -6.78 10.63
C PRO A 355 2.46 -5.76 10.46
N GLY A 356 3.50 -6.09 9.69
CA GLY A 356 4.59 -5.17 9.32
C GLY A 356 4.37 -4.47 7.97
N ASN A 357 3.18 -4.58 7.39
CA ASN A 357 2.72 -3.88 6.19
C ASN A 357 3.68 -4.06 4.98
N ILE A 358 3.97 -2.98 4.24
CA ILE A 358 4.80 -3.02 3.03
C ILE A 358 6.25 -3.40 3.37
N ARG A 359 6.76 -3.02 4.54
CA ARG A 359 8.12 -3.37 4.98
C ARG A 359 8.28 -4.88 5.12
N GLU A 360 7.30 -5.53 5.76
CA GLU A 360 7.27 -6.99 5.87
C GLU A 360 7.11 -7.65 4.50
N LEU A 361 6.15 -7.21 3.69
CA LEU A 361 5.96 -7.74 2.32
C LEU A 361 7.24 -7.67 1.50
N LYS A 362 7.94 -6.52 1.53
CA LYS A 362 9.22 -6.36 0.84
C LYS A 362 10.24 -7.39 1.33
N ASN A 363 10.45 -7.51 2.63
CA ASN A 363 11.41 -8.45 3.21
C ASN A 363 11.07 -9.90 2.85
N THR A 364 9.78 -10.26 2.88
CA THR A 364 9.28 -11.59 2.50
C THR A 364 9.58 -11.91 1.03
N ILE A 365 9.33 -10.95 0.12
CA ILE A 365 9.63 -11.14 -1.31
C ILE A 365 11.13 -11.20 -1.58
N GLU A 366 11.93 -10.36 -0.92
CA GLU A 366 13.41 -10.42 -1.04
C GLU A 366 13.95 -11.75 -0.51
N THR A 367 13.40 -12.27 0.60
CA THR A 367 13.74 -13.59 1.14
C THR A 367 13.36 -14.70 0.16
N GLY A 368 12.14 -14.67 -0.36
CA GLY A 368 11.67 -15.61 -1.37
C GLY A 368 12.55 -15.59 -2.62
N ALA A 369 12.96 -14.39 -3.07
CA ALA A 369 13.85 -14.22 -4.21
C ALA A 369 15.22 -14.88 -4.01
N VAL A 370 15.76 -14.82 -2.79
CA VAL A 370 17.04 -15.47 -2.42
C VAL A 370 16.91 -16.99 -2.39
N LEU A 371 15.80 -17.50 -1.88
CA LEU A 371 15.60 -18.93 -1.65
C LEU A 371 15.04 -19.70 -2.85
N CYS A 372 14.39 -18.99 -3.77
CA CYS A 372 13.71 -19.60 -4.89
C CYS A 372 14.65 -20.39 -5.80
N GLN A 373 14.11 -21.46 -6.38
CA GLN A 373 14.77 -22.21 -7.43
C GLN A 373 14.13 -21.86 -8.78
N ASN A 374 14.92 -21.94 -9.86
CA ASN A 374 14.42 -21.70 -11.22
C ASN A 374 13.72 -20.34 -11.41
N GLN A 375 14.14 -19.32 -10.65
CA GLN A 375 13.61 -17.95 -10.72
C GLN A 375 12.08 -17.87 -10.48
N THR A 376 11.52 -18.82 -9.73
CA THR A 376 10.10 -18.85 -9.36
C THR A 376 9.95 -18.98 -7.86
N ILE A 377 9.42 -17.94 -7.22
CA ILE A 377 9.12 -17.90 -5.79
C ILE A 377 7.89 -18.75 -5.51
N GLU A 378 8.08 -19.82 -4.75
CA GLU A 378 7.03 -20.73 -4.30
C GLU A 378 6.61 -20.43 -2.85
N PRO A 379 5.47 -20.93 -2.36
CA PRO A 379 4.97 -20.63 -1.02
C PRO A 379 5.99 -20.90 0.10
N TRP A 380 6.76 -21.99 0.00
CA TRP A 380 7.75 -22.37 1.01
C TRP A 380 8.98 -21.45 1.03
N ASP A 381 9.24 -20.71 -0.04
CA ASP A 381 10.34 -19.74 -0.11
C ASP A 381 10.02 -18.45 0.65
N LEU A 382 8.74 -18.13 0.86
CA LEU A 382 8.29 -16.89 1.52
C LEU A 382 8.57 -16.85 3.03
N GLN A 383 8.77 -18.01 3.67
CA GLN A 383 9.03 -18.15 5.11
C GLN A 383 8.04 -17.42 6.05
N ILE A 384 6.79 -17.22 5.63
CA ILE A 384 5.75 -16.61 6.46
C ILE A 384 5.36 -17.58 7.59
N GLU A 385 5.27 -17.11 8.84
CA GLU A 385 5.03 -17.95 10.02
C GLU A 385 3.70 -18.74 9.93
N THR A 386 2.65 -18.16 9.35
CA THR A 386 1.37 -18.86 9.11
C THR A 386 1.52 -20.04 8.16
N ILE A 387 2.49 -20.00 7.23
CA ILE A 387 2.83 -21.14 6.37
C ILE A 387 3.59 -22.18 7.17
N ARG A 388 4.40 -21.81 8.18
CA ARG A 388 5.01 -22.82 9.06
C ARG A 388 3.97 -23.55 9.87
N GLU A 389 2.99 -22.85 10.44
CA GLU A 389 1.90 -23.50 11.18
C GLU A 389 0.99 -24.32 10.27
N ASN A 390 0.63 -23.80 9.08
CA ASN A 390 -0.17 -24.58 8.13
C ASN A 390 0.62 -25.65 7.39
N ALA A 391 1.93 -25.54 7.20
CA ALA A 391 2.77 -26.62 6.69
C ALA A 391 2.97 -27.69 7.76
N VAL A 392 3.00 -27.33 9.04
CA VAL A 392 2.94 -28.26 10.18
C VAL A 392 1.55 -28.89 10.30
N LEU A 393 0.46 -28.14 10.08
CA LEU A 393 -0.93 -28.66 10.16
C LEU A 393 -1.40 -29.39 8.88
N THR A 394 -0.86 -29.05 7.71
CA THR A 394 -1.10 -29.76 6.45
C THR A 394 -0.10 -30.89 6.21
N SER A 395 1.09 -30.83 6.85
CA SER A 395 1.80 -32.07 7.17
C SER A 395 0.94 -32.89 8.13
N ASP A 396 0.37 -32.36 9.22
CA ASP A 396 -0.43 -33.19 10.14
C ASP A 396 -1.73 -33.77 9.53
N LEU A 397 -2.27 -33.20 8.46
CA LEU A 397 -3.46 -33.74 7.77
C LEU A 397 -3.14 -34.65 6.56
N ARG A 398 -1.90 -34.65 6.04
CA ARG A 398 -1.41 -35.65 5.07
C ARG A 398 -0.43 -36.67 5.65
N ASP A 399 0.11 -36.42 6.85
CA ASP A 399 0.94 -37.28 7.73
C ASP A 399 0.18 -37.72 9.00
N SER A 400 -1.16 -37.71 8.98
CA SER A 400 -1.96 -38.35 10.04
C SER A 400 -1.75 -39.88 10.16
N GLN A 401 -0.77 -40.44 9.44
CA GLN A 401 -0.15 -41.73 9.70
C GLN A 401 1.38 -41.71 9.52
N ALA A 402 2.12 -40.97 10.35
CA ALA A 402 3.43 -41.33 10.94
C ALA A 402 4.13 -40.01 11.35
N PHE A 403 4.80 -39.85 12.49
CA PHE A 403 5.98 -40.60 12.89
C PHE A 403 6.24 -40.32 14.39
N SER A 404 5.79 -41.21 15.27
CA SER A 404 6.57 -41.41 16.51
C SER A 404 7.84 -42.15 16.10
N ILE A 405 9.01 -41.69 16.53
CA ILE A 405 10.30 -42.38 16.33
C ILE A 405 10.18 -43.85 16.78
N GLU A 406 9.37 -44.11 17.81
CA GLU A 406 9.10 -45.46 18.29
C GLU A 406 8.21 -46.27 17.34
N GLN A 407 7.27 -45.64 16.63
CA GLN A 407 6.41 -46.32 15.66
C GLN A 407 7.16 -46.64 14.37
N SER A 408 8.02 -45.73 13.89
CA SER A 408 8.88 -45.97 12.74
C SER A 408 9.91 -47.08 13.01
N GLU A 409 10.46 -47.10 14.23
CA GLU A 409 11.34 -48.17 14.68
C GLU A 409 10.58 -49.51 14.78
N LYS A 410 9.37 -49.52 15.34
CA LYS A 410 8.50 -50.69 15.41
C LYS A 410 8.17 -51.24 14.01
N ASP A 411 7.76 -50.38 13.08
CA ASP A 411 7.38 -50.78 11.72
C ASP A 411 8.57 -51.28 10.91
N THR A 412 9.76 -50.71 11.14
CA THR A 412 11.00 -51.17 10.53
C THR A 412 11.39 -52.56 11.04
N ILE A 413 11.20 -52.83 12.32
CA ILE A 413 11.38 -54.17 12.91
C ILE A 413 10.37 -55.17 12.35
N ILE A 414 9.09 -54.79 12.23
CA ILE A 414 8.05 -55.65 11.65
C ILE A 414 8.36 -55.97 10.18
N ARG A 415 8.82 -54.98 9.39
CA ARG A 415 9.23 -55.21 7.99
C ARG A 415 10.40 -56.17 7.87
N ALA A 416 11.40 -56.06 8.75
CA ALA A 416 12.52 -56.99 8.78
C ALA A 416 12.08 -58.40 9.16
N LEU A 417 11.19 -58.54 10.16
CA LEU A 417 10.64 -59.83 10.59
C LEU A 417 9.77 -60.50 9.51
N LYS A 418 9.00 -59.73 8.74
CA LYS A 418 8.24 -60.26 7.60
C LYS A 418 9.17 -60.78 6.50
N LYS A 419 10.24 -60.05 6.19
CA LYS A 419 11.23 -60.48 5.18
C LYS A 419 12.04 -61.70 5.62
N SER A 420 12.28 -61.85 6.92
CA SER A 420 12.97 -63.01 7.50
C SER A 420 12.05 -64.14 7.94
N ARG A 421 10.75 -64.11 7.58
CA ARG A 421 9.75 -65.12 7.96
C ARG A 421 9.72 -65.42 9.47
N GLY A 422 9.68 -64.37 10.28
CA GLY A 422 9.63 -64.48 11.74
C GLY A 422 10.93 -64.93 12.40
N VAL A 423 12.00 -65.19 11.64
CA VAL A 423 13.32 -65.54 12.18
C VAL A 423 14.04 -64.27 12.64
N GLN A 424 14.06 -64.05 13.96
CA GLN A 424 14.62 -62.83 14.57
C GLN A 424 16.12 -62.65 14.34
N LYS A 425 16.88 -63.75 14.21
CA LYS A 425 18.33 -63.69 13.91
C LYS A 425 18.55 -62.95 12.59
N ASP A 426 17.89 -63.42 11.55
CA ASP A 426 18.09 -62.93 10.19
C ASP A 426 17.47 -61.53 10.03
N ALA A 427 16.42 -61.21 10.80
CA ALA A 427 15.90 -59.85 10.91
C ALA A 427 16.92 -58.87 11.53
N ALA A 428 17.70 -59.31 12.53
CA ALA A 428 18.76 -58.51 13.13
C ALA A 428 19.88 -58.22 12.13
N ASP A 429 20.29 -59.25 11.38
CA ASP A 429 21.33 -59.15 10.36
C ASP A 429 20.90 -58.20 9.22
N LEU A 430 19.62 -58.25 8.80
CA LEU A 430 19.04 -57.33 7.81
C LEU A 430 18.97 -55.87 8.28
N LEU A 431 18.82 -55.66 9.59
CA LEU A 431 18.76 -54.34 10.20
C LEU A 431 20.14 -53.82 10.64
N GLY A 432 21.19 -54.65 10.53
CA GLY A 432 22.54 -54.30 10.97
C GLY A 432 22.67 -54.14 12.50
N ILE A 433 21.81 -54.80 13.28
CA ILE A 433 21.81 -54.71 14.76
C ILE A 433 22.11 -56.06 15.40
N SER A 434 22.58 -56.04 16.65
CA SER A 434 22.90 -57.28 17.37
C SER A 434 21.64 -58.11 17.70
N LYS A 435 21.79 -59.43 17.80
CA LYS A 435 20.74 -60.36 18.28
C LYS A 435 20.09 -59.93 19.60
N ARG A 436 20.90 -59.35 20.50
CA ARG A 436 20.40 -58.87 21.80
C ARG A 436 19.52 -57.63 21.64
N ALA A 437 19.87 -56.75 20.70
CA ALA A 437 19.09 -55.54 20.40
C ALA A 437 17.75 -55.86 19.75
N ILE A 438 17.69 -56.82 18.80
CA ILE A 438 16.42 -57.22 18.19
C ILE A 438 15.49 -57.89 19.20
N HIS A 439 15.98 -58.79 20.06
CA HIS A 439 15.17 -59.43 21.11
C HIS A 439 14.62 -58.41 22.11
N TYR A 440 15.43 -57.42 22.50
CA TYR A 440 15.00 -56.35 23.39
C TYR A 440 13.90 -55.50 22.74
N LYS A 441 14.07 -55.09 21.47
CA LYS A 441 13.10 -54.24 20.78
C LYS A 441 11.78 -54.98 20.46
N VAL A 442 11.84 -56.26 20.09
CA VAL A 442 10.66 -57.12 19.90
C VAL A 442 9.82 -57.19 21.17
N ARG A 443 10.45 -57.35 22.34
CA ARG A 443 9.75 -57.30 23.64
C ARG A 443 9.28 -55.89 24.01
N LYS A 444 10.11 -54.87 23.80
CA LYS A 444 9.78 -53.46 24.09
C LYS A 444 8.49 -53.04 23.36
N TYR A 445 8.32 -53.50 22.12
CA TYR A 445 7.18 -53.15 21.28
C TYR A 445 6.05 -54.18 21.24
N ASP A 446 6.15 -55.22 22.07
CA ASP A 446 5.20 -56.34 22.18
C ASP A 446 4.84 -56.96 20.81
N ILE A 447 5.86 -57.30 20.03
CA ILE A 447 5.71 -57.91 18.71
C ILE A 447 5.81 -59.43 18.85
N ASP A 448 4.83 -60.18 18.36
CA ASP A 448 4.93 -61.64 18.24
C ASP A 448 5.62 -62.03 16.91
N PRO A 449 6.85 -62.56 16.93
CA PRO A 449 7.58 -62.93 15.73
C PRO A 449 7.00 -64.17 15.03
N THR A 450 6.24 -65.00 15.75
CA THR A 450 5.65 -66.22 15.18
C THR A 450 4.48 -65.93 14.25
N ALA A 451 3.86 -64.75 14.37
CA ALA A 451 2.83 -64.26 13.47
C ALA A 451 3.33 -63.98 12.04
N TYR A 452 4.65 -64.02 11.83
CA TYR A 452 5.29 -63.73 10.53
C TYR A 452 6.07 -64.92 9.96
N LYS A 453 5.90 -66.14 10.51
CA LYS A 453 6.53 -67.38 10.04
C LYS A 453 5.99 -67.90 8.71
#